data_AF-A0A9P5WEW3-F1
#
_entry.id   AF-A0A9P5WEW3-F1
#
_cell.length_a   1.000
_cell.length_b   1.000
_cell.length_c   1.000
_cell.angle_alpha   90.00
_cell.angle_beta   90.00
_cell.angle_gamma   90.00
#
_symmetry.space_group_name_H-M   'P 1'
#
loop_
_entity.id
_entity.type
_entity.pdbx_description
1 polymer ?
#
loop_
_entity_poly.entity_id
_entity_poly.type
_entity_poly.pdbx_seq_one_letter_code
_entity_poly.pdbx_strand_id
1 'polypeptide(L)'
;IMLTTLEIVTQGRDAFDGVFVSHIHQFMCESPQLLHLIAPRIQFDTMWFDLEGILDNRGSLHTKHNGHWDPELVGNAIEPFHRKIWSCRGLRTLHLTLRSRDLDTGNADGARIIFGYIAKVCPQLQDLFINCQQLDLSLGGGFCLLSKLHNLRTLRIFTYTGCLTERWNVDWVIEYLSPALRGLMERCISNHKRISRMPIYAKHPFISSKDLHPLPPSAIQHLDMHTSGLDNWIHNDDNNLSTSPTDHDIDLPCDPEWMIGGLDMRNTGHKSDIIELFEDRLSKNWPCWPQMESFGMKISGYYPGDINVKAMKDVVRNLRPELYVK
;
A
#
# COMPACT_ATOMS: atom_id res chain seq x y z
N ILE A 1 3.20 28.54 20.96
CA ILE A 1 4.27 28.27 19.97
C ILE A 1 3.70 27.25 19.00
N MET A 2 3.66 27.54 17.70
CA MET A 2 3.22 26.56 16.69
C MET A 2 4.44 25.77 16.21
N LEU A 3 4.53 24.50 16.57
CA LEU A 3 5.61 23.63 16.09
C LEU A 3 5.25 23.09 14.71
N THR A 4 6.00 23.48 13.69
CA THR A 4 5.81 23.01 12.30
C THR A 4 6.78 21.89 11.92
N THR A 5 7.85 21.70 12.69
CA THR A 5 8.90 20.72 12.41
C THR A 5 9.20 19.95 13.69
N LEU A 6 9.14 18.62 13.60
CA LEU A 6 9.63 17.71 14.63
C LEU A 6 10.75 16.86 14.02
N GLU A 7 11.97 17.10 14.46
CA GLU A 7 13.14 16.29 14.11
C GLU A 7 13.65 15.58 15.36
N ILE A 8 13.75 14.26 15.27
CA ILE A 8 14.16 13.40 16.38
C ILE A 8 15.52 12.82 16.03
N VAL A 9 16.56 13.43 16.61
CA VAL A 9 17.95 12.99 16.46
C VAL A 9 18.30 12.09 17.63
N THR A 10 18.70 10.86 17.33
CA THR A 10 19.00 9.85 18.35
C THR A 10 20.48 9.52 18.27
N GLN A 11 21.19 9.56 19.39
CA GLN A 11 22.60 9.20 19.45
C GLN A 11 22.69 7.77 20.02
N GLY A 12 23.01 6.78 19.18
CA GLY A 12 23.18 5.39 19.61
C GLY A 12 22.35 4.36 18.84
N ARG A 13 22.51 3.09 19.23
CA ARG A 13 21.72 1.94 18.73
C ARG A 13 20.46 1.68 19.56
N ASP A 14 20.15 2.53 20.52
CA ASP A 14 19.05 2.28 21.43
C ASP A 14 17.74 2.28 20.65
N ALA A 15 17.13 1.09 20.59
CA ALA A 15 15.80 0.92 20.08
C ALA A 15 14.86 1.64 21.04
N PHE A 16 14.10 2.62 20.53
CA PHE A 16 13.14 3.33 21.35
C PHE A 16 12.06 2.35 21.82
N ASP A 17 11.76 2.44 23.12
CA ASP A 17 10.63 1.74 23.72
C ASP A 17 9.31 2.19 23.05
N GLY A 18 8.32 1.29 22.99
CA GLY A 18 7.00 1.53 22.42
C GLY A 18 6.29 2.75 23.01
N VAL A 19 6.61 3.09 24.27
CA VAL A 19 6.13 4.32 24.92
C VAL A 19 6.53 5.57 24.14
N PHE A 20 7.75 5.67 23.62
CA PHE A 20 8.15 6.88 22.88
C PHE A 20 7.44 6.98 21.53
N VAL A 21 7.25 5.84 20.86
CA VAL A 21 6.52 5.77 19.58
C VAL A 21 5.07 6.19 19.76
N SER A 22 4.40 5.78 20.85
CA SER A 22 3.03 6.18 21.13
C SER A 22 2.89 7.69 21.35
N HIS A 23 3.86 8.34 22.01
CA HIS A 23 3.88 9.79 22.16
C HIS A 23 4.05 10.51 20.82
N ILE A 24 4.88 10.00 19.91
CA ILE A 24 5.02 10.60 18.58
C ILE A 24 3.72 10.43 17.79
N HIS A 25 3.13 9.23 17.79
CA HIS A 25 1.85 8.98 17.13
C HIS A 25 0.77 9.93 17.68
N GLN A 26 0.64 10.04 19.01
CA GLN A 26 -0.29 10.98 19.64
C GLN A 26 -0.02 12.43 19.21
N PHE A 27 1.24 12.84 19.21
CA PHE A 27 1.63 14.18 18.77
C PHE A 27 1.21 14.45 17.32
N MET A 28 1.37 13.49 16.40
CA MET A 28 0.92 13.61 15.01
C MET A 28 -0.61 13.70 14.88
N CYS A 29 -1.34 13.00 15.73
CA CYS A 29 -2.80 13.07 15.81
C CYS A 29 -3.29 14.42 16.35
N GLU A 30 -2.50 15.10 17.18
CA GLU A 30 -2.88 16.37 17.83
C GLU A 30 -2.28 17.62 17.16
N SER A 31 -1.42 17.46 16.13
CA SER A 31 -0.66 18.56 15.52
C SER A 31 -1.00 18.78 14.03
N PRO A 32 -2.17 19.37 13.71
CA PRO A 32 -2.56 19.61 12.32
C PRO A 32 -1.62 20.56 11.56
N GLN A 33 -0.88 21.41 12.29
CA GLN A 33 0.11 22.35 11.76
C GLN A 33 1.48 21.73 11.47
N LEU A 34 1.70 20.44 11.80
CA LEU A 34 2.98 19.79 11.55
C LEU A 34 3.22 19.65 10.04
N LEU A 35 4.33 20.23 9.56
CA LEU A 35 4.75 20.22 8.16
C LEU A 35 5.90 19.24 7.91
N HIS A 36 6.73 18.96 8.91
CA HIS A 36 7.90 18.11 8.76
C HIS A 36 8.05 17.17 9.95
N LEU A 37 8.07 15.86 9.69
CA LEU A 37 8.46 14.84 10.64
C LEU A 37 9.69 14.10 10.12
N ILE A 38 10.79 14.22 10.86
CA ILE A 38 12.06 13.55 10.55
C ILE A 38 12.42 12.66 11.74
N ALA A 39 12.09 11.39 11.63
CA ALA A 39 12.34 10.39 12.67
C ALA A 39 12.94 9.10 12.09
N PRO A 40 14.04 9.16 11.31
CA PRO A 40 14.55 8.02 10.55
C PRO A 40 15.09 6.88 11.43
N ARG A 41 15.24 7.07 12.75
CA ARG A 41 15.69 6.04 13.68
C ARG A 41 14.58 5.53 14.61
N ILE A 42 13.39 6.12 14.54
CA ILE A 42 12.24 5.68 15.32
C ILE A 42 11.51 4.62 14.51
N GLN A 43 11.27 3.46 15.14
CA GLN A 43 10.64 2.32 14.50
C GLN A 43 9.13 2.32 14.80
N PHE A 44 8.32 2.67 13.81
CA PHE A 44 6.87 2.59 13.88
C PHE A 44 6.41 1.18 13.54
N ASP A 45 5.58 0.62 14.39
CA ASP A 45 4.92 -0.65 14.12
C ASP A 45 3.86 -0.51 13.02
N THR A 46 3.65 -1.54 12.19
CA THR A 46 2.70 -1.48 11.07
C THR A 46 1.24 -1.34 11.56
N MET A 47 0.96 -1.84 12.77
CA MET A 47 -0.32 -1.69 13.46
C MET A 47 -0.75 -0.23 13.69
N TRP A 48 0.16 0.75 13.68
CA TRP A 48 -0.21 2.17 13.82
C TRP A 48 -0.88 2.75 12.57
N PHE A 49 -0.85 2.01 11.46
CA PHE A 49 -1.47 2.39 10.19
C PHE A 49 -2.76 1.61 9.93
N ASP A 50 -2.95 0.51 10.67
CA ASP A 50 -4.11 -0.37 10.56
C ASP A 50 -5.24 0.12 11.47
N LEU A 51 -6.06 1.01 10.91
CA LEU A 51 -7.20 1.58 11.62
C LEU A 51 -8.27 0.52 11.91
N GLU A 52 -8.41 -0.48 11.03
CA GLU A 52 -9.47 -1.49 11.11
C GLU A 52 -9.12 -2.67 12.02
N GLY A 53 -7.86 -2.78 12.44
CA GLY A 53 -7.38 -3.88 13.28
C GLY A 53 -7.48 -5.23 12.57
N ILE A 54 -7.24 -5.24 11.27
CA ILE A 54 -7.25 -6.45 10.45
C ILE A 54 -5.94 -7.23 10.54
N LEU A 55 -4.86 -6.54 10.92
CA LEU A 55 -3.55 -7.10 11.15
C LEU A 55 -3.43 -7.56 12.60
N ASP A 56 -2.86 -8.74 12.78
CA ASP A 56 -2.44 -9.23 14.07
C ASP A 56 -1.20 -8.47 14.59
N ASN A 57 -0.76 -8.84 15.79
CA ASN A 57 0.44 -8.27 16.42
C ASN A 57 1.76 -8.62 15.70
N ARG A 58 1.72 -9.34 14.58
CA ARG A 58 2.83 -9.68 13.71
C ARG A 58 2.77 -8.95 12.36
N GLY A 59 1.67 -8.24 12.08
CA GLY A 59 1.43 -7.58 10.80
C GLY A 59 0.88 -8.51 9.72
N SER A 60 0.41 -9.70 10.10
CA SER A 60 -0.30 -10.61 9.20
C SER A 60 -1.80 -10.36 9.31
N LEU A 61 -2.54 -10.53 8.21
CA LEU A 61 -4.00 -10.55 8.29
C LEU A 61 -4.42 -11.62 9.30
N HIS A 62 -5.32 -11.29 10.24
CA HIS A 62 -5.89 -12.35 11.06
C HIS A 62 -6.56 -13.35 10.13
N THR A 63 -5.99 -14.54 10.06
CA THR A 63 -6.65 -15.66 9.41
C THR A 63 -7.83 -16.02 10.31
N LYS A 64 -9.05 -15.95 9.77
CA LYS A 64 -10.23 -16.45 10.49
C LYS A 64 -9.97 -17.91 10.85
N HIS A 65 -9.65 -18.20 12.09
CA HIS A 65 -9.69 -19.57 12.59
C HIS A 65 -11.15 -20.01 12.57
N ASN A 66 -11.48 -20.98 11.71
CA ASN A 66 -12.83 -21.55 11.55
C ASN A 66 -13.94 -20.54 11.16
N GLY A 67 -13.61 -19.51 10.37
CA GLY A 67 -14.62 -18.58 9.84
C GLY A 67 -15.16 -17.54 10.82
N HIS A 68 -14.71 -17.56 12.07
CA HIS A 68 -15.00 -16.53 13.07
C HIS A 68 -13.76 -15.69 13.34
N TRP A 69 -13.95 -14.36 13.36
CA TRP A 69 -12.98 -13.47 14.00
C TRP A 69 -13.11 -13.70 15.49
N ASP A 70 -12.03 -14.08 16.16
CA ASP A 70 -12.02 -14.16 17.62
C ASP A 70 -11.98 -12.72 18.16
N PRO A 71 -13.10 -12.17 18.67
CA PRO A 71 -13.15 -10.79 19.11
C PRO A 71 -12.32 -10.58 20.38
N GLU A 72 -12.01 -11.64 21.14
CA GLU A 72 -11.15 -11.54 22.33
C GLU A 72 -9.68 -11.39 21.95
N LEU A 73 -9.25 -11.96 20.82
CA LEU A 73 -7.91 -11.74 20.27
C LEU A 73 -7.76 -10.37 19.61
N VAL A 74 -8.81 -9.85 18.96
CA VAL A 74 -8.78 -8.54 18.31
C VAL A 74 -9.00 -7.40 19.31
N GLY A 75 -9.89 -7.58 20.29
CA GLY A 75 -10.36 -6.52 21.20
C GLY A 75 -9.46 -6.25 22.42
N ASN A 76 -8.70 -7.23 22.88
CA ASN A 76 -7.83 -7.05 24.07
C ASN A 76 -6.38 -6.70 23.71
N ALA A 77 -5.95 -6.91 22.46
CA ALA A 77 -4.57 -6.69 22.03
C ALA A 77 -4.31 -5.30 21.43
N ILE A 78 -5.33 -4.64 20.92
CA ILE A 78 -5.22 -3.32 20.29
C ILE A 78 -5.62 -2.29 21.33
N GLU A 79 -4.62 -1.67 21.98
CA GLU A 79 -4.92 -0.54 22.87
C GLU A 79 -5.71 0.54 22.10
N PRO A 80 -6.66 1.23 22.76
CA PRO A 80 -7.49 2.29 22.14
C PRO A 80 -6.70 3.36 21.38
N PHE A 81 -5.42 3.50 21.69
CA PHE A 81 -4.52 4.48 21.07
C PHE A 81 -4.20 4.19 19.60
N HIS A 82 -4.40 2.98 19.08
CA HIS A 82 -3.96 2.63 17.72
C HIS A 82 -4.91 3.08 16.61
N ARG A 83 -6.14 3.49 16.95
CA ARG A 83 -7.15 3.92 15.96
C ARG A 83 -7.12 5.42 15.68
N LYS A 84 -6.21 6.17 16.30
CA LYS A 84 -6.12 7.61 16.06
C LYS A 84 -5.49 7.87 14.69
N ILE A 85 -6.04 8.86 14.00
CA ILE A 85 -5.64 9.23 12.64
C ILE A 85 -4.80 10.49 12.72
N TRP A 86 -3.67 10.55 12.01
CA TRP A 86 -2.80 11.72 12.05
C TRP A 86 -3.51 12.95 11.50
N SER A 87 -3.54 14.04 12.26
CA SER A 87 -4.21 15.29 11.84
C SER A 87 -3.35 16.19 10.95
N CYS A 88 -2.06 15.89 10.83
CA CYS A 88 -1.08 16.64 10.04
C CYS A 88 -1.25 16.48 8.51
N ARG A 89 -2.42 16.81 7.94
CA ARG A 89 -2.67 16.69 6.49
C ARG A 89 -1.79 17.60 5.63
N GLY A 90 -1.24 18.66 6.23
CA GLY A 90 -0.29 19.58 5.61
C GLY A 90 1.17 19.08 5.57
N LEU A 91 1.44 17.85 6.03
CA LEU A 91 2.78 17.30 6.10
C LEU A 91 3.44 17.25 4.72
N ARG A 92 4.63 17.85 4.62
CA ARG A 92 5.47 17.94 3.41
C ARG A 92 6.65 16.99 3.47
N THR A 93 7.17 16.69 4.66
CA THR A 93 8.29 15.77 4.86
C THR A 93 7.91 14.69 5.86
N LEU A 94 8.08 13.43 5.46
CA LEU A 94 7.87 12.27 6.32
C LEU A 94 9.02 11.28 6.15
N HIS A 95 9.90 11.23 7.16
CA HIS A 95 10.96 10.22 7.22
C HIS A 95 10.70 9.28 8.39
N LEU A 96 10.42 8.03 8.10
CA LEU A 96 10.06 7.02 9.10
C LEU A 96 10.83 5.72 8.88
N THR A 97 11.08 5.02 9.98
CA THR A 97 11.47 3.61 9.95
C THR A 97 10.29 2.77 10.41
N LEU A 98 10.00 1.68 9.71
CA LEU A 98 8.94 0.74 10.02
C LEU A 98 9.54 -0.52 10.66
N ARG A 99 8.97 -0.91 11.80
CA ARG A 99 9.27 -2.18 12.45
C ARG A 99 8.40 -3.27 11.83
N SER A 100 9.05 -4.29 11.32
CA SER A 100 8.42 -5.53 10.93
C SER A 100 8.74 -6.56 12.02
N ARG A 101 7.74 -7.16 12.67
CA ARG A 101 7.98 -8.13 13.76
C ARG A 101 8.30 -9.53 13.27
N ASP A 102 7.84 -9.90 12.07
CA ASP A 102 8.01 -11.24 11.52
C ASP A 102 8.96 -11.30 10.32
N LEU A 103 9.43 -12.49 9.99
CA LEU A 103 10.16 -12.77 8.75
C LEU A 103 9.25 -12.87 7.51
N ASP A 104 7.93 -12.88 7.71
CA ASP A 104 6.89 -12.96 6.67
C ASP A 104 6.35 -11.58 6.23
N THR A 105 6.97 -10.50 6.67
CA THR A 105 6.59 -9.10 6.45
C THR A 105 6.85 -8.56 5.03
N GLY A 106 7.14 -9.44 4.09
CA GLY A 106 6.78 -9.25 2.67
C GLY A 106 5.27 -9.35 2.41
N ASN A 107 4.43 -9.30 3.45
CA ASN A 107 2.98 -9.34 3.30
C ASN A 107 2.48 -8.11 2.53
N ALA A 108 1.92 -8.37 1.35
CA ALA A 108 1.31 -7.38 0.48
C ALA A 108 0.26 -6.51 1.19
N ASP A 109 -0.50 -7.08 2.13
CA ASP A 109 -1.61 -6.37 2.77
C ASP A 109 -1.12 -5.34 3.78
N GLY A 110 -0.12 -5.67 4.59
CA GLY A 110 0.51 -4.70 5.50
C GLY A 110 1.16 -3.53 4.75
N ALA A 111 1.86 -3.83 3.64
CA ALA A 111 2.40 -2.79 2.77
C ALA A 111 1.29 -1.91 2.17
N ARG A 112 0.17 -2.51 1.73
CA ARG A 112 -0.96 -1.80 1.11
C ARG A 112 -1.62 -0.83 2.10
N ILE A 113 -1.79 -1.24 3.36
CA ILE A 113 -2.29 -0.39 4.45
C ILE A 113 -1.36 0.80 4.68
N ILE A 114 -0.06 0.56 4.79
CA ILE A 114 0.93 1.63 5.03
C ILE A 114 0.91 2.65 3.89
N PHE A 115 0.98 2.19 2.63
CA PHE A 115 0.98 3.09 1.48
C PHE A 115 -0.36 3.82 1.32
N GLY A 116 -1.48 3.12 1.50
CA GLY A 116 -2.83 3.69 1.46
C GLY A 116 -3.00 4.76 2.53
N TYR A 117 -2.61 4.47 3.77
CA TYR A 117 -2.69 5.41 4.89
C TYR A 117 -1.86 6.66 4.62
N ILE A 118 -0.59 6.51 4.25
CA ILE A 118 0.30 7.65 3.95
C ILE A 118 -0.29 8.51 2.82
N ALA A 119 -0.71 7.89 1.72
CA ALA A 119 -1.28 8.59 0.57
C ALA A 119 -2.55 9.38 0.91
N LYS A 120 -3.38 8.84 1.81
CA LYS A 120 -4.69 9.38 2.18
C LYS A 120 -4.62 10.46 3.26
N VAL A 121 -3.75 10.25 4.25
CA VAL A 121 -3.57 11.16 5.40
C VAL A 121 -2.65 12.33 5.08
N CYS A 122 -1.61 12.12 4.26
CA CYS A 122 -0.58 13.12 3.99
C CYS A 122 -0.52 13.51 2.49
N PRO A 123 -1.62 14.02 1.90
CA PRO A 123 -1.68 14.29 0.45
C PRO A 123 -0.73 15.40 -0.03
N GLN A 124 -0.20 16.21 0.90
CA GLN A 124 0.72 17.32 0.60
C GLN A 124 2.21 16.92 0.66
N LEU A 125 2.52 15.62 0.79
CA LEU A 125 3.90 15.14 0.89
C LEU A 125 4.73 15.51 -0.34
N GLN A 126 5.95 15.96 -0.07
CA GLN A 126 6.96 16.36 -1.05
C GLN A 126 8.23 15.50 -0.91
N ASP A 127 8.61 15.10 0.31
CA ASP A 127 9.75 14.22 0.58
C ASP A 127 9.32 13.07 1.49
N LEU A 128 9.34 11.86 0.95
CA LEU A 128 9.00 10.63 1.64
C LEU A 128 10.24 9.72 1.72
N PHE A 129 10.60 9.35 2.94
CA PHE A 129 11.61 8.33 3.22
C PHE A 129 10.98 7.22 4.06
N ILE A 130 11.03 6.00 3.55
CA ILE A 130 10.57 4.80 4.25
C ILE A 130 11.76 3.85 4.37
N ASN A 131 12.10 3.50 5.61
CA ASN A 131 13.05 2.43 5.91
C ASN A 131 12.28 1.29 6.57
N CYS A 132 12.12 0.15 5.91
CA CYS A 132 11.44 -1.00 6.48
C CYS A 132 12.32 -2.23 6.33
N GLN A 133 12.28 -3.21 7.23
CA GLN A 133 13.07 -4.43 7.01
C GLN A 133 12.57 -5.22 5.81
N GLN A 134 11.25 -5.35 5.68
CA GLN A 134 10.62 -6.04 4.58
C GLN A 134 9.43 -5.21 4.13
N LEU A 135 9.32 -4.98 2.83
CA LEU A 135 8.24 -4.17 2.28
C LEU A 135 7.91 -4.69 0.90
N ASP A 136 6.65 -5.11 0.71
CA ASP A 136 6.17 -5.50 -0.60
C ASP A 136 5.98 -4.26 -1.48
N LEU A 137 6.84 -4.13 -2.50
CA LEU A 137 6.79 -3.03 -3.46
C LEU A 137 6.01 -3.39 -4.73
N SER A 138 5.41 -4.59 -4.78
CA SER A 138 4.57 -5.02 -5.87
C SER A 138 3.33 -4.14 -6.00
N LEU A 139 2.65 -4.26 -7.13
CA LEU A 139 1.35 -3.64 -7.31
C LEU A 139 0.34 -4.19 -6.29
N GLY A 140 0.39 -5.50 -6.00
CA GLY A 140 -0.43 -6.14 -4.96
C GLY A 140 -0.12 -5.60 -3.57
N GLY A 141 1.14 -5.26 -3.29
CA GLY A 141 1.58 -4.56 -2.08
C GLY A 141 1.11 -3.12 -1.98
N GLY A 142 0.43 -2.58 -3.00
CA GLY A 142 -0.11 -1.22 -2.96
C GLY A 142 0.90 -0.11 -3.16
N PHE A 143 2.12 -0.42 -3.61
CA PHE A 143 3.13 0.62 -3.81
C PHE A 143 2.67 1.72 -4.79
N CYS A 144 1.80 1.36 -5.74
CA CYS A 144 1.14 2.30 -6.65
C CYS A 144 0.27 3.35 -5.95
N LEU A 145 -0.24 3.11 -4.74
CA LEU A 145 -1.09 4.05 -4.00
C LEU A 145 -0.36 5.36 -3.70
N LEU A 146 0.96 5.33 -3.59
CA LEU A 146 1.77 6.54 -3.43
C LEU A 146 1.74 7.46 -4.66
N SER A 147 1.23 7.01 -5.81
CA SER A 147 1.01 7.88 -6.99
C SER A 147 -0.06 8.96 -6.77
N LYS A 148 -0.93 8.79 -5.75
CA LYS A 148 -1.88 9.84 -5.31
C LYS A 148 -1.19 11.06 -4.69
N LEU A 149 0.09 10.94 -4.31
CA LEU A 149 0.89 12.05 -3.78
C LEU A 149 1.42 12.92 -4.92
N HIS A 150 0.57 13.77 -5.51
CA HIS A 150 0.91 14.57 -6.68
C HIS A 150 2.02 15.59 -6.45
N ASN A 151 2.24 16.01 -5.20
CA ASN A 151 3.30 16.93 -4.82
C ASN A 151 4.62 16.22 -4.46
N LEU A 152 4.69 14.89 -4.58
CA LEU A 152 5.86 14.12 -4.19
C LEU A 152 7.03 14.39 -5.15
N ARG A 153 8.11 14.93 -4.60
CA ARG A 153 9.35 15.29 -5.31
C ARG A 153 10.47 14.30 -5.05
N THR A 154 10.56 13.80 -3.82
CA THR A 154 11.59 12.85 -3.42
C THR A 154 10.93 11.64 -2.80
N LEU A 155 11.21 10.46 -3.37
CA LEU A 155 10.82 9.18 -2.81
C LEU A 155 12.05 8.33 -2.58
N ARG A 156 12.29 7.95 -1.32
CA ARG A 156 13.39 7.10 -0.91
C ARG A 156 12.88 5.89 -0.14
N ILE A 157 13.17 4.70 -0.63
CA ILE A 157 12.80 3.45 0.02
C ILE A 157 14.07 2.66 0.33
N PHE A 158 14.23 2.31 1.60
CA PHE A 158 15.23 1.36 2.06
C PHE A 158 14.52 0.12 2.57
N THR A 159 14.89 -1.04 2.03
CA THR A 159 14.37 -2.32 2.51
C THR A 159 15.43 -3.41 2.50
N TYR A 160 15.24 -4.53 3.20
CA TYR A 160 16.13 -5.70 3.12
C TYR A 160 15.56 -6.77 2.18
N THR A 161 14.23 -6.76 2.01
CA THR A 161 13.52 -7.60 1.03
C THR A 161 12.58 -6.75 0.19
N GLY A 162 12.38 -7.14 -1.06
CA GLY A 162 11.43 -6.48 -1.95
C GLY A 162 11.06 -7.40 -3.11
N CYS A 163 9.77 -7.75 -3.19
CA CYS A 163 9.24 -8.55 -4.28
C CYS A 163 8.81 -7.64 -5.42
N LEU A 164 9.66 -7.50 -6.43
CA LEU A 164 9.31 -6.84 -7.70
C LEU A 164 9.47 -7.83 -8.85
N THR A 165 9.06 -9.08 -8.67
CA THR A 165 9.44 -10.21 -9.55
C THR A 165 9.07 -10.01 -11.02
N GLU A 166 8.10 -9.14 -11.30
CA GLU A 166 7.50 -9.01 -12.63
C GLU A 166 7.39 -7.55 -13.08
N ARG A 167 7.61 -7.31 -14.37
CA ARG A 167 7.63 -5.97 -15.01
C ARG A 167 6.35 -5.17 -14.79
N TRP A 168 5.18 -5.81 -14.77
CA TRP A 168 3.91 -5.12 -14.55
C TRP A 168 3.80 -4.46 -13.16
N ASN A 169 4.64 -4.86 -12.19
CA ASN A 169 4.72 -4.18 -10.90
C ASN A 169 5.27 -2.76 -10.99
N VAL A 170 5.82 -2.35 -12.14
CA VAL A 170 6.41 -1.03 -12.35
C VAL A 170 5.89 -0.31 -13.60
N ASP A 171 5.13 -0.99 -14.47
CA ASP A 171 4.52 -0.37 -15.65
C ASP A 171 3.53 0.75 -15.30
N TRP A 172 3.02 0.80 -14.06
CA TRP A 172 2.22 1.93 -13.61
C TRP A 172 3.05 3.20 -13.34
N VAL A 173 4.37 3.15 -13.25
CA VAL A 173 5.22 4.33 -12.99
C VAL A 173 5.37 5.23 -14.22
N ILE A 174 4.95 4.75 -15.41
CA ILE A 174 5.01 5.54 -16.64
C ILE A 174 4.33 6.90 -16.49
N GLU A 175 4.83 7.90 -17.20
CA GLU A 175 4.24 9.23 -17.17
C GLU A 175 2.84 9.20 -17.80
N TYR A 176 2.70 8.72 -19.04
CA TYR A 176 1.41 8.65 -19.73
C TYR A 176 1.03 7.23 -20.11
N LEU A 177 -0.25 6.89 -19.92
CA LEU A 177 -0.78 5.59 -20.34
C LEU A 177 -0.89 5.54 -21.87
N SER A 178 -0.18 4.61 -22.51
CA SER A 178 -0.39 4.33 -23.93
C SER A 178 -1.80 3.78 -24.16
N PRO A 179 -2.40 3.92 -25.36
CA PRO A 179 -3.73 3.36 -25.65
C PRO A 179 -3.82 1.86 -25.37
N ALA A 180 -2.76 1.10 -25.68
CA ALA A 180 -2.69 -0.34 -25.42
C ALA A 180 -2.73 -0.65 -23.92
N LEU A 181 -1.94 0.07 -23.11
CA LEU A 181 -1.92 -0.13 -21.66
C LEU A 181 -3.21 0.34 -20.99
N ARG A 182 -3.81 1.43 -21.47
CA ARG A 182 -5.14 1.88 -21.06
C ARG A 182 -6.17 0.76 -21.25
N GLY A 183 -6.24 0.16 -22.44
CA GLY A 183 -7.16 -0.97 -22.71
C GLY A 183 -6.86 -2.21 -21.87
N LEU A 184 -5.60 -2.48 -21.51
CA LEU A 184 -5.25 -3.54 -20.56
C LEU A 184 -5.75 -3.22 -19.14
N MET A 185 -5.51 -2.00 -18.64
CA MET A 185 -5.97 -1.56 -17.33
C MET A 185 -7.50 -1.61 -17.20
N GLU A 186 -8.23 -1.12 -18.21
CA GLU A 186 -9.70 -1.16 -18.24
C GLU A 186 -10.24 -2.60 -18.14
N ARG A 187 -9.61 -3.55 -18.83
CA ARG A 187 -9.97 -4.97 -18.74
C ARG A 187 -9.67 -5.55 -17.35
N CYS A 188 -8.51 -5.25 -16.78
CA CYS A 188 -8.15 -5.69 -15.42
C CYS A 188 -9.14 -5.18 -14.38
N ILE A 189 -9.49 -3.90 -14.43
CA ILE A 189 -10.47 -3.27 -13.54
C ILE A 189 -11.84 -3.92 -13.69
N SER A 190 -12.29 -4.11 -14.94
CA SER A 190 -13.59 -4.76 -15.22
C SER A 190 -13.65 -6.18 -14.67
N ASN A 191 -12.58 -6.96 -14.86
CA ASN A 191 -12.47 -8.31 -14.31
C ASN A 191 -12.49 -8.30 -12.79
N HIS A 192 -11.76 -7.39 -12.15
CA HIS A 192 -11.74 -7.29 -10.69
C HIS A 192 -13.09 -6.87 -10.10
N LYS A 193 -13.79 -5.92 -10.74
CA LYS A 193 -15.17 -5.54 -10.36
C LYS A 193 -16.12 -6.72 -10.46
N ARG A 194 -15.98 -7.55 -11.50
CA ARG A 194 -16.79 -8.77 -11.65
C ARG A 194 -16.53 -9.76 -10.52
N ILE A 195 -15.26 -9.98 -10.17
CA ILE A 195 -14.84 -10.85 -9.06
C ILE A 195 -15.37 -10.29 -7.73
N SER A 196 -15.14 -9.01 -7.45
CA SER A 196 -15.55 -8.38 -6.17
C SER A 196 -17.06 -8.44 -5.91
N ARG A 197 -17.88 -8.53 -6.96
CA ARG A 197 -19.34 -8.70 -6.86
C ARG A 197 -19.78 -10.12 -6.53
N MET A 198 -18.88 -11.11 -6.57
CA MET A 198 -19.24 -12.48 -6.22
C MET A 198 -19.47 -12.57 -4.69
N PRO A 199 -20.57 -13.21 -4.22
CA PRO A 199 -20.93 -13.25 -2.80
C PRO A 199 -19.83 -13.79 -1.87
N ILE A 200 -18.96 -14.65 -2.39
CA ILE A 200 -17.83 -15.24 -1.66
C ILE A 200 -16.78 -14.17 -1.32
N TYR A 201 -16.64 -13.14 -2.15
CA TYR A 201 -15.60 -12.12 -2.05
C TYR A 201 -16.07 -10.83 -1.40
N ALA A 202 -17.39 -10.55 -1.43
CA ALA A 202 -18.00 -9.43 -0.70
C ALA A 202 -17.71 -9.47 0.81
N LYS A 203 -17.48 -10.66 1.38
CA LYS A 203 -17.20 -10.86 2.81
C LYS A 203 -15.71 -10.77 3.17
N HIS A 204 -14.82 -10.63 2.18
CA HIS A 204 -13.38 -10.76 2.35
C HIS A 204 -12.62 -9.83 1.38
N PRO A 205 -12.54 -8.51 1.66
CA PRO A 205 -11.89 -7.57 0.76
C PRO A 205 -10.36 -7.72 0.66
N PHE A 206 -9.75 -8.54 1.54
CA PHE A 206 -8.31 -8.79 1.65
C PHE A 206 -7.84 -10.13 1.09
N ILE A 207 -8.63 -10.78 0.24
CA ILE A 207 -8.24 -12.10 -0.31
C ILE A 207 -6.86 -12.02 -0.95
N SER A 208 -6.07 -13.07 -0.75
CA SER A 208 -4.61 -13.14 -0.96
C SER A 208 -4.13 -12.57 -2.31
N SER A 209 -2.88 -12.09 -2.35
CA SER A 209 -2.22 -11.66 -3.59
C SER A 209 -2.18 -12.76 -4.66
N LYS A 210 -2.22 -14.04 -4.25
CA LYS A 210 -2.25 -15.20 -5.16
C LYS A 210 -3.46 -15.22 -6.09
N ASP A 211 -4.57 -14.61 -5.68
CA ASP A 211 -5.82 -14.61 -6.46
C ASP A 211 -5.89 -13.45 -7.47
N LEU A 212 -4.94 -12.52 -7.42
CA LEU A 212 -4.63 -11.62 -8.53
C LEU A 212 -3.59 -12.30 -9.43
N HIS A 213 -3.97 -13.43 -10.04
CA HIS A 213 -3.17 -13.96 -11.14
C HIS A 213 -3.09 -12.90 -12.24
N PRO A 214 -1.89 -12.56 -12.74
CA PRO A 214 -1.78 -11.59 -13.81
C PRO A 214 -2.49 -12.11 -15.05
N LEU A 215 -2.87 -11.17 -15.92
CA LEU A 215 -3.09 -11.45 -17.34
C LEU A 215 -2.01 -12.43 -17.84
N PRO A 216 -2.35 -13.36 -18.75
CA PRO A 216 -1.38 -14.32 -19.23
C PRO A 216 -0.11 -13.59 -19.71
N PRO A 217 1.10 -14.07 -19.37
CA PRO A 217 2.38 -13.44 -19.74
C PRO A 217 2.50 -13.09 -21.23
N SER A 218 1.75 -13.81 -22.08
CA SER A 218 1.61 -13.52 -23.51
C SER A 218 1.09 -12.11 -23.80
N ALA A 219 0.21 -11.52 -22.99
CA ALA A 219 -0.34 -10.19 -23.26
C ALA A 219 0.69 -9.05 -23.15
N ILE A 220 1.79 -9.26 -22.43
CA ILE A 220 2.86 -8.25 -22.24
C ILE A 220 4.10 -8.60 -23.08
N GLN A 221 4.31 -9.88 -23.41
CA GLN A 221 5.36 -10.28 -24.37
C GLN A 221 5.00 -9.99 -25.83
N HIS A 222 3.72 -9.77 -26.16
CA HIS A 222 3.26 -9.52 -27.53
C HIS A 222 3.29 -8.05 -28.00
N LEU A 223 4.18 -7.21 -27.47
CA LEU A 223 4.59 -6.00 -28.19
C LEU A 223 5.66 -6.27 -29.27
N ASP A 224 6.16 -7.51 -29.37
CA ASP A 224 6.81 -8.04 -30.57
C ASP A 224 6.09 -9.33 -31.03
N MET A 225 5.44 -9.24 -32.19
CA MET A 225 4.97 -10.27 -33.13
C MET A 225 4.30 -11.61 -32.69
N HIS A 226 3.19 -11.88 -33.39
CA HIS A 226 2.42 -13.12 -33.65
C HIS A 226 1.46 -13.70 -32.61
N THR A 227 0.24 -13.88 -33.12
CA THR A 227 -0.99 -14.48 -32.57
C THR A 227 -0.88 -15.97 -32.22
N SER A 228 -1.41 -16.38 -31.06
CA SER A 228 -2.55 -17.34 -30.92
C SER A 228 -2.71 -17.87 -29.47
N GLY A 229 -3.96 -18.07 -29.03
CA GLY A 229 -4.33 -18.98 -27.94
C GLY A 229 -4.99 -18.35 -26.72
N LEU A 230 -6.32 -18.26 -26.70
CA LEU A 230 -7.10 -17.88 -25.51
C LEU A 230 -8.47 -18.57 -25.53
N ASP A 231 -8.57 -19.82 -25.03
CA ASP A 231 -9.87 -20.54 -24.92
C ASP A 231 -10.00 -21.60 -23.79
N ASN A 232 -9.08 -21.72 -22.81
CA ASN A 232 -9.08 -22.88 -21.87
C ASN A 232 -9.36 -22.59 -20.37
N TRP A 233 -10.07 -21.53 -19.99
CA TRP A 233 -10.16 -21.10 -18.57
C TRP A 233 -11.56 -21.14 -17.92
N ILE A 234 -12.49 -22.01 -18.37
CA ILE A 234 -13.87 -22.07 -17.81
C ILE A 234 -14.26 -23.45 -17.19
N HIS A 235 -13.37 -24.44 -17.09
CA HIS A 235 -13.73 -25.71 -16.44
C HIS A 235 -12.70 -26.14 -15.40
N ASN A 236 -12.98 -25.80 -14.14
CA ASN A 236 -12.88 -26.68 -12.96
C ASN A 236 -12.97 -25.80 -11.72
N ASP A 237 -14.17 -25.71 -11.13
CA ASP A 237 -14.40 -25.69 -9.68
C ASP A 237 -15.90 -25.58 -9.42
N ASP A 238 -16.63 -26.57 -9.91
CA ASP A 238 -17.96 -26.89 -9.40
C ASP A 238 -17.81 -28.14 -8.54
N ASN A 239 -17.85 -28.00 -7.22
CA ASN A 239 -18.75 -28.79 -6.37
C ASN A 239 -18.66 -28.39 -4.89
N ASN A 240 -19.85 -28.13 -4.36
CA ASN A 240 -20.21 -27.94 -2.95
C ASN A 240 -19.93 -26.55 -2.36
N LEU A 241 -20.96 -25.70 -2.33
CA LEU A 241 -21.48 -25.19 -1.06
C LEU A 241 -22.92 -24.67 -1.20
N SER A 242 -23.77 -25.11 -0.27
CA SER A 242 -25.19 -24.81 -0.14
C SER A 242 -25.43 -23.77 0.97
N THR A 243 -26.57 -23.10 0.86
CA THR A 243 -27.23 -22.13 1.75
C THR A 243 -26.71 -20.69 1.74
N SER A 244 -27.55 -19.83 1.16
CA SER A 244 -27.46 -18.37 1.12
C SER A 244 -27.74 -17.74 2.50
N PRO A 245 -26.83 -16.92 3.03
CA PRO A 245 -27.15 -16.02 4.12
C PRO A 245 -27.92 -14.83 3.56
N THR A 246 -29.00 -14.43 4.22
CA THR A 246 -29.71 -13.18 3.94
C THR A 246 -28.80 -12.00 4.24
N ASP A 247 -28.41 -11.27 3.19
CA ASP A 247 -27.69 -9.99 3.28
C ASP A 247 -28.62 -8.96 3.93
N HIS A 248 -28.46 -8.77 5.23
CA HIS A 248 -28.84 -7.53 5.89
C HIS A 248 -27.61 -6.64 5.90
N ASP A 249 -27.54 -5.74 4.91
CA ASP A 249 -26.68 -4.55 4.98
C ASP A 249 -27.16 -3.72 6.16
N ILE A 250 -26.53 -3.93 7.31
CA ILE A 250 -26.69 -3.07 8.47
C ILE A 250 -25.93 -1.80 8.11
N ASP A 251 -26.66 -0.72 7.79
CA ASP A 251 -26.14 0.64 7.73
C ASP A 251 -25.57 1.00 9.11
N LEU A 252 -24.34 0.57 9.39
CA LEU A 252 -23.60 0.96 10.57
C LEU A 252 -23.42 2.49 10.48
N PRO A 253 -23.89 3.25 11.49
CA PRO A 253 -23.73 4.70 11.48
C PRO A 253 -22.25 5.04 11.26
N CYS A 254 -21.97 5.99 10.36
CA CYS A 254 -20.62 6.52 10.16
C CYS A 254 -20.13 7.08 11.50
N ASP A 255 -19.37 6.28 12.22
CA ASP A 255 -18.76 6.68 13.47
C ASP A 255 -17.74 7.79 13.15
N PRO A 256 -17.85 8.99 13.76
CA PRO A 256 -16.95 10.11 13.51
C PRO A 256 -15.48 9.77 13.73
N GLU A 257 -15.17 8.69 14.45
CA GLU A 257 -13.80 8.21 14.68
C GLU A 257 -13.05 7.85 13.38
N TRP A 258 -13.75 7.49 12.30
CA TRP A 258 -13.13 7.12 11.01
C TRP A 258 -12.99 8.28 10.03
N MET A 259 -13.42 9.47 10.41
CA MET A 259 -13.44 10.63 9.52
C MET A 259 -12.32 11.59 9.87
N ILE A 260 -11.57 12.05 8.86
CA ILE A 260 -10.58 13.12 9.05
C ILE A 260 -10.65 14.19 7.97
N GLY A 261 -11.02 15.40 8.35
CA GLY A 261 -11.20 16.50 7.39
C GLY A 261 -12.21 16.16 6.29
N GLY A 262 -13.28 15.42 6.62
CA GLY A 262 -14.30 14.96 5.67
C GLY A 262 -13.90 13.74 4.84
N LEU A 263 -12.72 13.15 5.10
CA LEU A 263 -12.25 11.95 4.43
C LEU A 263 -12.57 10.71 5.27
N ASP A 264 -13.27 9.75 4.67
CA ASP A 264 -13.53 8.44 5.27
C ASP A 264 -12.28 7.58 5.21
N MET A 265 -11.77 7.17 6.37
CA MET A 265 -10.55 6.38 6.52
C MET A 265 -10.79 4.87 6.60
N ARG A 266 -12.04 4.43 6.50
CA ARG A 266 -12.35 3.02 6.27
C ARG A 266 -11.79 2.54 4.93
N ASN A 267 -11.65 1.25 4.86
CA ASN A 267 -11.11 0.47 3.76
C ASN A 267 -9.71 0.87 3.30
N THR A 268 -8.95 1.57 4.16
CA THR A 268 -7.61 2.06 3.82
C THR A 268 -6.67 0.87 3.59
N GLY A 269 -6.10 0.80 2.39
CA GLY A 269 -5.24 -0.31 1.99
C GLY A 269 -5.99 -1.56 1.54
N HIS A 270 -7.27 -1.44 1.22
CA HIS A 270 -8.01 -2.52 0.54
C HIS A 270 -7.60 -2.60 -0.94
N LYS A 271 -7.86 -3.73 -1.59
CA LYS A 271 -7.62 -3.86 -3.04
C LYS A 271 -8.45 -2.87 -3.86
N SER A 272 -9.63 -2.47 -3.36
CA SER A 272 -10.47 -1.44 -3.98
C SER A 272 -9.73 -0.11 -4.14
N ASP A 273 -8.84 0.28 -3.21
CA ASP A 273 -8.07 1.53 -3.31
C ASP A 273 -7.17 1.56 -4.55
N ILE A 274 -6.63 0.40 -4.95
CA ILE A 274 -5.80 0.24 -6.16
C ILE A 274 -6.67 0.36 -7.40
N ILE A 275 -7.86 -0.25 -7.38
CA ILE A 275 -8.80 -0.16 -8.50
C ILE A 275 -9.27 1.27 -8.69
N GLU A 276 -9.72 1.92 -7.62
CA GLU A 276 -10.13 3.32 -7.62
C GLU A 276 -9.02 4.24 -8.12
N LEU A 277 -7.78 4.00 -7.71
CA LEU A 277 -6.62 4.73 -8.22
C LEU A 277 -6.53 4.63 -9.75
N PHE A 278 -6.61 3.42 -10.30
CA PHE A 278 -6.48 3.25 -11.75
C PHE A 278 -7.70 3.80 -12.49
N GLU A 279 -8.90 3.72 -11.94
CA GLU A 279 -10.09 4.36 -12.51
C GLU A 279 -9.95 5.88 -12.55
N ASP A 280 -9.51 6.48 -11.45
CA ASP A 280 -9.24 7.91 -11.37
C ASP A 280 -8.19 8.34 -12.39
N ARG A 281 -7.12 7.54 -12.52
CA ARG A 281 -6.06 7.80 -13.47
C ARG A 281 -6.52 7.65 -14.92
N LEU A 282 -7.30 6.61 -15.23
CA LEU A 282 -7.86 6.39 -16.57
C LEU A 282 -8.81 7.53 -16.96
N SER A 283 -9.67 7.96 -16.04
CA SER A 283 -10.64 9.03 -16.31
C SER A 283 -9.95 10.39 -16.50
N LYS A 284 -8.96 10.72 -15.66
CA LYS A 284 -8.28 12.03 -15.68
C LYS A 284 -7.05 12.10 -16.57
N ASN A 285 -6.55 10.95 -17.02
CA ASN A 285 -5.30 10.82 -17.77
C ASN A 285 -4.10 11.47 -17.06
N TRP A 286 -4.04 11.38 -15.73
CA TRP A 286 -3.01 12.04 -14.95
C TRP A 286 -1.68 11.28 -14.95
N PRO A 287 -0.55 11.99 -14.98
CA PRO A 287 0.74 11.37 -14.87
C PRO A 287 1.03 10.87 -13.46
N CYS A 288 1.78 9.76 -13.36
CA CYS A 288 2.28 9.28 -12.09
C CYS A 288 3.39 10.21 -11.59
N TRP A 289 3.25 10.75 -10.38
CA TRP A 289 4.22 11.68 -9.77
C TRP A 289 4.70 12.81 -10.70
N PRO A 290 3.82 13.76 -11.06
CA PRO A 290 4.15 14.86 -11.97
C PRO A 290 5.30 15.75 -11.48
N GLN A 291 5.53 15.82 -10.16
CA GLN A 291 6.56 16.64 -9.55
C GLN A 291 7.80 15.85 -9.11
N MET A 292 7.94 14.57 -9.47
CA MET A 292 9.06 13.76 -9.00
C MET A 292 10.39 14.31 -9.54
N GLU A 293 11.32 14.58 -8.63
CA GLU A 293 12.68 15.08 -8.89
C GLU A 293 13.75 14.04 -8.53
N SER A 294 13.43 13.06 -7.68
CA SER A 294 14.36 12.03 -7.24
C SER A 294 13.64 10.76 -6.78
N PHE A 295 14.02 9.63 -7.38
CA PHE A 295 13.59 8.30 -6.96
C PHE A 295 14.79 7.45 -6.52
N GLY A 296 14.83 7.11 -5.24
CA GLY A 296 15.88 6.31 -4.64
C GLY A 296 15.33 5.02 -4.05
N MET A 297 15.90 3.89 -4.45
CA MET A 297 15.62 2.61 -3.79
C MET A 297 16.93 1.93 -3.41
N LYS A 298 17.00 1.39 -2.20
CA LYS A 298 18.13 0.59 -1.75
C LYS A 298 17.59 -0.68 -1.10
N ILE A 299 17.97 -1.83 -1.64
CA ILE A 299 17.77 -3.10 -0.95
C ILE A 299 19.10 -3.54 -0.35
N SER A 300 19.09 -3.82 0.95
CA SER A 300 20.25 -4.25 1.70
C SER A 300 20.02 -5.69 2.14
N GLY A 301 20.36 -6.66 1.30
CA GLY A 301 20.22 -8.07 1.61
C GLY A 301 21.32 -8.85 0.92
N TYR A 302 21.57 -10.08 1.37
CA TYR A 302 22.41 -11.04 0.67
C TYR A 302 21.55 -12.22 0.21
N TYR A 303 20.27 -11.96 -0.09
CA TYR A 303 19.38 -13.01 -0.52
C TYR A 303 19.68 -13.31 -2.00
N PRO A 304 20.09 -14.54 -2.34
CA PRO A 304 20.38 -14.94 -3.72
C PRO A 304 19.09 -14.81 -4.55
N GLY A 305 18.91 -13.65 -5.16
CA GLY A 305 17.64 -13.15 -5.71
C GLY A 305 17.61 -11.63 -5.93
N ASP A 306 18.59 -10.88 -5.43
CA ASP A 306 18.77 -9.42 -5.56
C ASP A 306 18.87 -8.84 -7.00
N ILE A 307 18.60 -9.65 -8.03
CA ILE A 307 18.52 -9.25 -9.44
C ILE A 307 17.45 -8.16 -9.67
N ASN A 308 16.57 -7.92 -8.70
CA ASN A 308 15.36 -7.12 -8.91
C ASN A 308 15.48 -5.60 -8.71
N VAL A 309 16.33 -5.12 -7.79
CA VAL A 309 16.48 -3.67 -7.58
C VAL A 309 17.05 -2.98 -8.79
N LYS A 310 18.09 -3.59 -9.34
CA LYS A 310 18.75 -3.08 -10.52
C LYS A 310 17.77 -3.08 -11.69
N ALA A 311 17.05 -4.19 -11.89
CA ALA A 311 16.00 -4.27 -12.89
C ALA A 311 14.93 -3.19 -12.71
N MET A 312 14.42 -2.96 -11.50
CA MET A 312 13.47 -1.88 -11.23
C MET A 312 14.06 -0.50 -11.53
N LYS A 313 15.26 -0.20 -11.03
CA LYS A 313 15.92 1.09 -11.30
C LYS A 313 16.14 1.28 -12.80
N ASP A 314 16.51 0.24 -13.51
CA ASP A 314 16.71 0.28 -14.95
C ASP A 314 15.37 0.48 -15.67
N VAL A 315 14.29 -0.17 -15.24
CA VAL A 315 12.93 0.05 -15.78
C VAL A 315 12.44 1.47 -15.48
N VAL A 316 12.54 1.95 -14.24
CA VAL A 316 12.16 3.33 -13.89
C VAL A 316 13.03 4.33 -14.66
N ARG A 317 14.34 4.08 -14.82
CA ARG A 317 15.22 4.91 -15.64
C ARG A 317 14.79 4.92 -17.10
N ASN A 318 14.35 3.80 -17.65
CA ASN A 318 13.87 3.72 -19.03
C ASN A 318 12.52 4.41 -19.22
N LEU A 319 11.62 4.29 -18.23
CA LEU A 319 10.27 4.86 -18.28
C LEU A 319 10.24 6.35 -17.91
N ARG A 320 11.19 6.80 -17.07
CA ARG A 320 11.29 8.13 -16.47
C ARG A 320 12.77 8.59 -16.43
N PRO A 321 13.43 8.75 -17.59
CA PRO A 321 14.86 9.07 -17.66
C PRO A 321 15.21 10.41 -17.01
N GLU A 322 14.28 11.36 -16.96
CA GLU A 322 14.47 12.68 -16.35
C GLU A 322 14.78 12.62 -14.85
N LEU A 323 14.43 11.53 -14.17
CA LEU A 323 14.74 11.32 -12.74
C LEU A 323 16.23 11.03 -12.47
N TYR A 324 17.04 10.81 -13.51
CA TYR A 324 18.44 10.36 -13.40
C TYR A 324 19.47 11.36 -13.97
N VAL A 325 19.06 12.54 -14.43
CA VAL A 325 19.92 13.52 -15.12
C VAL A 325 20.64 14.49 -14.15
N LYS A 326 21.02 14.03 -12.96
CA LYS A 326 21.63 14.91 -11.94
C LYS A 326 23.15 14.83 -11.87
#